data_AF-A0A6L3C944-F1
#
_entry.id   AF-A0A6L3C944-F1
#
_cell.length_a   1.000
_cell.length_b   1.000
_cell.length_c   1.000
_cell.angle_alpha   90.00
_cell.angle_beta   90.00
_cell.angle_gamma   90.00
#
_symmetry.space_group_name_H-M   'P 1'
#
loop_
_entity.id
_entity.type
_entity.pdbx_description
1 polymer ?
#
loop_
_entity_poly.entity_id
_entity_poly.type
_entity_poly.pdbx_seq_one_letter_code
_entity_poly.pdbx_strand_id
1 'polypeptide(L)'
;RSLEVMAAGSQLIKNMPLVSWPDGLTGRPDVLERVDGIPSVFGDFSYRIVEVKSSRRLRDSQKLQAGLYNRVLGLIQGYEPPEYQMVNRDFEVVSVVMAEVDERLDKVLKEIREIIAGKPVDFCYGVAGWPWTTYVDQQAIANNDVSLITGVGSAVRLNLVDAGYKTIKSVARANEADLVSISRIGPANAKKMVLSAQALDENRPLRREDLGVLRRGATEVFFDFEGAQDHDLVDGQELVNYLIGAVYRTPGLDAKYIPFFADTFGEEGENLAEFLEWANSLEDPVFYHWHHYERTHLMKMVERHGLDQHISDRVLDRLEDLSPWTTKGFAFPTYGESLKSIARCLGFSWRQTDVSGVGSMDLYLKYIESGSTDDTSKQKIIIYNEDDCFATMHIYDWVMSQENGVIRPSTNLG
;
A
#
# COMPACT_ATOMS: atom_id res chain seq x y z
N ARG A 1 -16.48 -22.32 32.09
CA ARG A 1 -16.05 -23.07 30.88
C ARG A 1 -14.60 -22.82 30.48
N SER A 2 -14.15 -21.59 30.17
CA SER A 2 -12.75 -21.36 29.77
C SER A 2 -11.72 -21.76 30.85
N LEU A 3 -11.88 -21.25 32.08
CA LEU A 3 -10.99 -21.61 33.19
C LEU A 3 -11.04 -23.10 33.58
N GLU A 4 -12.17 -23.79 33.32
CA GLU A 4 -12.28 -25.23 33.56
C GLU A 4 -11.37 -26.04 32.63
N VAL A 5 -11.19 -25.61 31.37
CA VAL A 5 -10.28 -26.28 30.42
C VAL A 5 -8.82 -26.13 30.85
N MET A 6 -8.46 -24.96 31.39
CA MET A 6 -7.14 -24.70 31.97
C MET A 6 -6.93 -25.51 33.25
N ALA A 7 -7.91 -25.53 34.16
CA ALA A 7 -7.87 -26.32 35.38
C ALA A 7 -7.81 -27.84 35.10
N ALA A 8 -8.41 -28.31 34.00
CA ALA A 8 -8.30 -29.69 33.55
C ALA A 8 -6.90 -30.06 33.03
N GLY A 9 -5.99 -29.08 32.86
CA GLY A 9 -4.61 -29.30 32.45
C GLY A 9 -4.47 -29.77 31.01
N SER A 10 -5.33 -29.29 30.10
CA SER A 10 -5.22 -29.60 28.66
C SER A 10 -3.86 -29.15 28.13
N GLN A 11 -3.18 -30.00 27.34
CA GLN A 11 -1.82 -29.74 26.86
C GLN A 11 -1.72 -28.47 25.99
N LEU A 12 -2.68 -28.30 25.08
CA LEU A 12 -2.75 -27.17 24.16
C LEU A 12 -4.19 -26.65 24.12
N ILE A 13 -4.36 -25.34 24.23
CA ILE A 13 -5.67 -24.67 24.14
C ILE A 13 -5.58 -23.59 23.06
N LYS A 14 -6.41 -23.71 22.02
CA LYS A 14 -6.39 -22.77 20.88
C LYS A 14 -7.38 -21.62 21.06
N ASN A 15 -7.02 -20.43 20.59
CA ASN A 15 -7.91 -19.26 20.46
C ASN A 15 -8.67 -18.90 21.74
N MET A 16 -8.04 -19.12 22.90
CA MET A 16 -8.66 -18.93 24.21
C MET A 16 -8.80 -17.43 24.52
N PRO A 17 -10.00 -16.91 24.79
CA PRO A 17 -10.12 -15.54 25.28
C PRO A 17 -9.58 -15.44 26.71
N LEU A 18 -8.66 -14.51 26.91
CA LEU A 18 -8.11 -14.09 28.20
C LEU A 18 -8.70 -12.74 28.57
N VAL A 19 -9.23 -12.60 29.78
CA VAL A 19 -9.89 -11.37 30.23
C VAL A 19 -9.51 -11.09 31.68
N SER A 20 -8.93 -9.93 31.93
CA SER A 20 -8.82 -9.33 33.27
C SER A 20 -9.63 -8.04 33.31
N TRP A 21 -10.87 -8.12 33.81
CA TRP A 21 -11.75 -6.96 33.96
C TRP A 21 -11.22 -5.87 34.88
N PRO A 22 -10.64 -6.20 36.07
CA PRO A 22 -10.09 -5.18 36.97
C PRO A 22 -9.00 -4.31 36.32
N ASP A 23 -8.21 -4.89 35.42
CA ASP A 23 -7.12 -4.20 34.72
C ASP A 23 -7.55 -3.58 33.38
N GLY A 24 -8.78 -3.89 32.93
CA GLY A 24 -9.30 -3.49 31.63
C GLY A 24 -8.55 -4.13 30.46
N LEU A 25 -8.01 -5.34 30.64
CA LEU A 25 -7.18 -6.01 29.66
C LEU A 25 -7.86 -7.26 29.10
N THR A 26 -7.75 -7.44 27.79
CA THR A 26 -8.23 -8.62 27.09
C THR A 26 -7.20 -9.10 26.09
N GLY A 27 -7.10 -10.41 25.89
CA GLY A 27 -6.25 -11.02 24.89
C GLY A 27 -6.91 -12.24 24.27
N ARG A 28 -6.43 -12.64 23.10
CA ARG A 28 -6.84 -13.89 22.47
C ARG A 28 -5.64 -14.51 21.78
N PRO A 29 -4.77 -15.20 22.56
CA PRO A 29 -3.63 -15.87 21.98
C PRO A 29 -4.05 -17.02 21.07
N ASP A 30 -3.21 -17.28 20.06
CA ASP A 30 -3.41 -18.39 19.12
C ASP A 30 -3.40 -19.73 19.87
N VAL A 31 -2.41 -19.92 20.77
CA VAL A 31 -2.23 -21.13 21.56
C VAL A 31 -1.77 -20.81 22.98
N LEU A 32 -2.37 -21.48 23.96
CA LEU A 32 -1.83 -21.68 25.30
C LEU A 32 -1.23 -23.08 25.37
N GLU A 33 0.02 -23.17 25.78
CA GLU A 33 0.72 -24.44 25.99
C GLU A 33 0.96 -24.68 27.47
N ARG A 34 0.59 -25.87 27.96
CA ARG A 34 0.84 -26.29 29.34
C ARG A 34 2.32 -26.54 29.57
N VAL A 35 2.84 -26.03 30.68
CA VAL A 35 4.19 -26.24 31.17
C VAL A 35 4.12 -26.89 32.56
N ASP A 36 4.59 -28.12 32.65
CA ASP A 36 4.63 -28.88 33.90
C ASP A 36 5.76 -28.43 34.82
N GLY A 37 5.58 -28.60 36.12
CA GLY A 37 6.61 -28.31 37.12
C GLY A 37 6.73 -26.83 37.50
N ILE A 38 5.89 -25.97 36.92
CA ILE A 38 5.76 -24.55 37.27
C ILE A 38 4.37 -24.34 37.86
N PRO A 39 4.22 -24.18 39.19
CA PRO A 39 2.90 -24.06 39.80
C PRO A 39 2.15 -22.79 39.38
N SER A 40 0.83 -22.89 39.31
CA SER A 40 -0.11 -21.79 39.10
C SER A 40 -1.36 -21.99 39.96
N VAL A 41 -2.36 -21.10 39.85
CA VAL A 41 -3.68 -21.31 40.48
C VAL A 41 -4.41 -22.57 39.98
N PHE A 42 -3.93 -23.20 38.90
CA PHE A 42 -4.51 -24.42 38.32
C PHE A 42 -3.86 -25.72 38.84
N GLY A 43 -2.77 -25.65 39.61
CA GLY A 43 -2.06 -26.81 40.16
C GLY A 43 -0.55 -26.74 39.93
N ASP A 44 0.11 -27.91 39.84
CA ASP A 44 1.57 -28.05 39.65
C ASP A 44 2.06 -27.77 38.21
N PHE A 45 1.26 -27.01 37.45
CA PHE A 45 1.54 -26.61 36.08
C PHE A 45 1.04 -25.19 35.83
N SER A 46 1.59 -24.56 34.80
CA SER A 46 1.18 -23.26 34.30
C SER A 46 0.96 -23.34 32.80
N TYR A 47 0.53 -22.24 32.20
CA TYR A 47 0.48 -22.06 30.76
C TYR A 47 1.49 -21.01 30.31
N ARG A 48 1.97 -21.13 29.08
CA ARG A 48 2.68 -20.09 28.34
C ARG A 48 1.97 -19.77 27.03
N ILE A 49 2.19 -18.56 26.51
CA ILE A 49 1.66 -18.12 25.22
C ILE A 49 2.55 -18.66 24.09
N VAL A 50 1.90 -19.13 23.02
CA VAL A 50 2.52 -19.38 21.72
C VAL A 50 1.73 -18.63 20.64
N GLU A 51 2.34 -17.61 20.04
CA GLU A 51 1.74 -16.77 18.99
C GLU A 51 2.30 -17.11 17.61
N VAL A 52 1.44 -17.28 16.61
CA VAL A 52 1.84 -17.63 15.24
C VAL A 52 1.72 -16.40 14.34
N LYS A 53 2.80 -16.07 13.61
CA LYS A 53 2.83 -14.91 12.72
C LYS A 53 3.32 -15.30 11.33
N SER A 54 2.63 -14.79 10.31
CA SER A 54 2.98 -14.98 8.88
C SER A 54 4.22 -14.21 8.43
N SER A 55 4.81 -13.40 9.30
CA SER A 55 6.03 -12.62 9.03
C SER A 55 7.28 -13.45 9.33
N ARG A 56 8.25 -13.50 8.40
CA ARG A 56 9.58 -14.12 8.64
C ARG A 56 10.32 -13.45 9.80
N ARG A 57 10.39 -12.12 9.78
CA ARG A 57 10.96 -11.32 10.87
C ARG A 57 9.84 -10.79 11.75
N LEU A 58 9.90 -11.13 13.04
CA LEU A 58 8.95 -10.64 14.05
C LEU A 58 9.14 -9.14 14.30
N ARG A 59 8.05 -8.39 14.18
CA ARG A 59 7.98 -6.94 14.45
C ARG A 59 7.78 -6.70 15.95
N ASP A 60 8.28 -5.56 16.44
CA ASP A 60 8.13 -5.19 17.84
C ASP A 60 6.66 -5.09 18.27
N SER A 61 5.76 -4.63 17.39
CA SER A 61 4.32 -4.61 17.67
C SER A 61 3.73 -6.00 17.92
N GLN A 62 4.21 -7.02 17.23
CA GLN A 62 3.77 -8.41 17.43
C GLN A 62 4.33 -8.97 18.74
N LYS A 63 5.58 -8.63 19.09
CA LYS A 63 6.16 -8.98 20.39
C LYS A 63 5.37 -8.33 21.53
N LEU A 64 5.05 -7.05 21.44
CA LEU A 64 4.25 -6.34 22.44
C LEU A 64 2.83 -6.91 22.57
N GLN A 65 2.19 -7.30 21.47
CA GLN A 65 0.90 -7.99 21.50
C GLN A 65 0.97 -9.30 22.30
N ALA A 66 1.98 -10.14 22.01
CA ALA A 66 2.20 -11.40 22.72
C ALA A 66 2.56 -11.17 24.20
N GLY A 67 3.36 -10.13 24.49
CA GLY A 67 3.67 -9.71 25.86
C GLY A 67 2.44 -9.27 26.64
N LEU A 68 1.51 -8.54 26.01
CA LEU A 68 0.21 -8.24 26.61
C LEU A 68 -0.56 -9.52 26.95
N TYR A 69 -0.62 -10.49 26.03
CA TYR A 69 -1.30 -11.76 26.30
C TYR A 69 -0.64 -12.53 27.43
N ASN A 70 0.69 -12.54 27.48
CA ASN A 70 1.46 -13.17 28.55
C ASN A 70 1.15 -12.54 29.91
N ARG A 71 1.01 -11.21 29.97
CA ARG A 71 0.62 -10.51 31.18
C ARG A 71 -0.80 -10.80 31.63
N VAL A 72 -1.76 -10.78 30.70
CA VAL A 72 -3.15 -11.14 31.02
C VAL A 72 -3.23 -12.60 31.49
N LEU A 73 -2.47 -13.50 30.88
CA LEU A 73 -2.34 -14.88 31.34
C LEU A 73 -1.78 -14.92 32.76
N GLY A 74 -0.73 -14.14 33.06
CA GLY A 74 -0.14 -14.03 34.38
C GLY A 74 -1.12 -13.62 35.45
N LEU A 75 -1.94 -12.60 35.17
CA LEU A 75 -3.02 -12.13 36.04
C LEU A 75 -4.08 -13.23 36.30
N ILE A 76 -4.39 -14.05 35.30
CA ILE A 76 -5.38 -15.13 35.40
C ILE A 76 -4.84 -16.31 36.19
N GLN A 77 -3.62 -16.75 35.89
CA GLN A 77 -3.05 -17.97 36.47
C GLN A 77 -2.24 -17.75 37.76
N GLY A 78 -2.05 -16.50 38.17
CA GLY A 78 -1.25 -16.11 39.33
C GLY A 78 0.27 -16.23 39.13
N TYR A 79 0.71 -16.45 37.90
CA TYR A 79 2.12 -16.58 37.52
C TYR A 79 2.32 -16.05 36.10
N GLU A 80 3.08 -14.96 35.96
CA GLU A 80 3.48 -14.43 34.65
C GLU A 80 4.74 -15.17 34.16
N PRO A 81 4.66 -15.91 33.03
CA PRO A 81 5.82 -16.57 32.48
C PRO A 81 6.94 -15.55 32.14
N PRO A 82 8.21 -15.84 32.47
CA PRO A 82 9.33 -14.93 32.19
C PRO A 82 9.64 -14.84 30.69
N GLU A 83 9.12 -15.78 29.90
CA GLU A 83 9.21 -15.81 28.45
C GLU A 83 7.93 -16.34 27.83
N TYR A 84 7.70 -15.96 26.57
CA TYR A 84 6.64 -16.51 25.71
C TYR A 84 7.21 -16.84 24.34
N GLN A 85 6.50 -17.69 23.60
CA GLN A 85 6.96 -18.17 22.31
C GLN A 85 6.22 -17.51 21.16
N MET A 86 6.95 -17.31 20.07
CA MET A 86 6.40 -16.84 18.82
C MET A 86 6.89 -17.77 17.70
N VAL A 87 6.02 -18.16 16.79
CA VAL A 87 6.35 -18.96 15.62
C VAL A 87 6.29 -18.07 14.40
N ASN A 88 7.40 -17.95 13.67
CA ASN A 88 7.47 -17.16 12.45
C ASN A 88 7.00 -17.95 11.21
N ARG A 89 7.05 -17.32 10.03
CA ARG A 89 6.66 -17.95 8.76
C ARG A 89 7.44 -19.23 8.45
N ASP A 90 8.70 -19.30 8.85
CA ASP A 90 9.60 -20.42 8.56
C ASP A 90 9.49 -21.54 9.62
N PHE A 91 8.43 -21.49 10.46
CA PHE A 91 8.16 -22.38 11.59
C PHE A 91 9.24 -22.36 12.69
N GLU A 92 10.08 -21.33 12.70
CA GLU A 92 11.07 -21.15 13.75
C GLU A 92 10.37 -20.65 15.02
N VAL A 93 10.67 -21.32 16.14
CA VAL A 93 10.18 -20.91 17.46
C VAL A 93 11.17 -19.90 18.05
N VAL A 94 10.72 -18.66 18.20
CA VAL A 94 11.45 -17.56 18.82
C VAL A 94 10.93 -17.38 20.24
N SER A 95 11.79 -17.57 21.24
CA SER A 95 11.48 -17.19 22.62
C SER A 95 11.72 -15.69 22.82
N VAL A 96 10.77 -15.01 23.45
CA VAL A 96 10.87 -13.58 23.79
C VAL A 96 10.78 -13.45 25.31
N VAL A 97 11.78 -12.80 25.89
CA VAL A 97 11.85 -12.57 27.34
C VAL A 97 10.93 -11.41 27.71
N MET A 98 10.02 -11.65 28.67
CA MET A 98 9.04 -10.65 29.10
C MET A 98 9.71 -9.37 29.60
N ALA A 99 10.81 -9.50 30.36
CA ALA A 99 11.57 -8.38 30.89
C ALA A 99 12.14 -7.43 29.79
N GLU A 100 12.36 -7.91 28.56
CA GLU A 100 12.83 -7.07 27.45
C GLU A 100 11.74 -6.18 26.86
N VAL A 101 10.46 -6.55 27.03
CA VAL A 101 9.31 -5.83 26.48
C VAL A 101 8.50 -5.10 27.54
N ASP A 102 8.72 -5.40 28.82
CA ASP A 102 7.92 -5.00 29.98
C ASP A 102 7.71 -3.47 30.08
N GLU A 103 8.81 -2.72 30.12
CA GLU A 103 8.78 -1.25 30.23
C GLU A 103 8.09 -0.62 29.01
N ARG A 104 8.35 -1.16 27.82
CA ARG A 104 7.75 -0.66 26.58
C ARG A 104 6.26 -0.94 26.56
N LEU A 105 5.83 -2.11 27.01
CA LEU A 105 4.43 -2.48 27.13
C LEU A 105 3.68 -1.55 28.09
N ASP A 106 4.26 -1.26 29.26
CA ASP A 106 3.68 -0.32 30.22
C ASP A 106 3.50 1.08 29.63
N LYS A 107 4.51 1.58 28.92
CA LYS A 107 4.44 2.87 28.25
C LYS A 107 3.31 2.90 27.22
N VAL A 108 3.20 1.86 26.39
CA VAL A 108 2.15 1.77 25.36
C VAL A 108 0.76 1.64 25.98
N LEU A 109 0.59 0.82 27.02
CA LEU A 109 -0.70 0.68 27.73
C LEU A 109 -1.12 1.99 28.39
N LYS A 110 -0.18 2.74 28.96
CA LYS A 110 -0.45 4.07 29.48
C LYS A 110 -0.90 5.02 28.37
N GLU A 111 -0.19 5.08 27.25
CA GLU A 111 -0.57 5.91 26.10
C GLU A 111 -1.97 5.55 25.56
N ILE A 112 -2.30 4.27 25.46
CA ILE A 112 -3.64 3.80 25.05
C ILE A 112 -4.70 4.27 26.05
N ARG A 113 -4.46 4.13 27.35
CA ARG A 113 -5.40 4.59 28.39
C ARG A 113 -5.62 6.11 28.33
N GLU A 114 -4.58 6.88 28.08
CA GLU A 114 -4.70 8.33 27.88
C GLU A 114 -5.56 8.66 26.65
N ILE A 115 -5.37 7.95 25.53
CA ILE A 115 -6.17 8.11 24.31
C ILE A 115 -7.64 7.77 24.58
N ILE A 116 -7.92 6.66 25.27
CA ILE A 116 -9.28 6.27 25.69
C ILE A 116 -9.90 7.36 26.59
N ALA A 117 -9.11 8.01 27.44
CA ALA A 117 -9.53 9.12 28.28
C ALA A 117 -9.69 10.46 27.53
N GLY A 118 -9.51 10.48 26.21
CA GLY A 118 -9.72 11.66 25.37
C GLY A 118 -8.46 12.45 25.02
N LYS A 119 -7.25 11.93 25.30
CA LYS A 119 -6.02 12.51 24.77
C LYS A 119 -6.07 12.47 23.23
N PRO A 120 -5.85 13.60 22.55
CA PRO A 120 -5.80 13.61 21.09
C PRO A 120 -4.70 12.66 20.57
N VAL A 121 -5.05 11.89 19.55
CA VAL A 121 -4.08 11.07 18.81
C VAL A 121 -3.30 12.01 17.88
N ASP A 122 -1.97 11.93 17.91
CA ASP A 122 -1.14 12.66 16.95
C ASP A 122 -1.48 12.19 15.53
N PHE A 123 -1.52 13.13 14.60
CA PHE A 123 -1.95 12.86 13.24
C PHE A 123 -0.87 13.25 12.25
N CYS A 124 -0.59 12.35 11.31
CA CYS A 124 0.25 12.59 10.15
C CYS A 124 -0.43 11.89 8.99
N TYR A 125 -0.77 12.65 7.95
CA TYR A 125 -1.50 12.13 6.80
C TYR A 125 -0.76 10.94 6.17
N GLY A 126 -1.49 9.87 5.84
CA GLY A 126 -0.98 8.69 5.14
C GLY A 126 -0.06 7.78 5.97
N VAL A 127 0.10 8.03 7.27
CA VAL A 127 0.99 7.23 8.15
C VAL A 127 0.23 6.17 8.94
N ALA A 128 -1.03 6.43 9.28
CA ALA A 128 -1.81 5.52 10.10
C ALA A 128 -2.28 4.30 9.31
N GLY A 129 -2.15 3.12 9.92
CA GLY A 129 -2.72 1.88 9.40
C GLY A 129 -4.20 1.73 9.77
N TRP A 130 -4.88 0.84 9.06
CA TRP A 130 -6.25 0.44 9.39
C TRP A 130 -6.32 -0.09 10.84
N PRO A 131 -7.37 0.22 11.61
CA PRO A 131 -8.59 0.97 11.24
C PRO A 131 -8.48 2.50 11.43
N TRP A 132 -7.32 3.02 11.84
CA TRP A 132 -7.15 4.43 12.23
C TRP A 132 -6.87 5.38 11.08
N THR A 133 -6.57 4.86 9.88
CA THR A 133 -6.25 5.65 8.68
C THR A 133 -7.23 6.79 8.45
N THR A 134 -8.52 6.48 8.34
CA THR A 134 -9.56 7.50 8.06
C THR A 134 -9.61 8.59 9.12
N TYR A 135 -9.55 8.21 10.40
CA TYR A 135 -9.58 9.19 11.50
C TYR A 135 -8.36 10.10 11.45
N VAL A 136 -7.15 9.54 11.33
CA VAL A 136 -5.90 10.31 11.32
C VAL A 136 -5.81 11.23 10.11
N ASP A 137 -6.18 10.74 8.92
CA ASP A 137 -6.15 11.53 7.70
C ASP A 137 -7.15 12.68 7.75
N GLN A 138 -8.37 12.43 8.26
CA GLN A 138 -9.37 13.48 8.46
C GLN A 138 -8.91 14.55 9.45
N GLN A 139 -8.20 14.16 10.52
CA GLN A 139 -7.63 15.12 11.46
C GLN A 139 -6.55 15.97 10.78
N ALA A 140 -5.66 15.38 9.97
CA ALA A 140 -4.67 16.13 9.21
C ALA A 140 -5.32 17.12 8.22
N ILE A 141 -6.34 16.68 7.48
CA ILE A 141 -7.12 17.52 6.54
C ILE A 141 -7.80 18.67 7.29
N ALA A 142 -8.52 18.39 8.38
CA ALA A 142 -9.26 19.38 9.15
C ALA A 142 -8.35 20.48 9.73
N ASN A 143 -7.10 20.13 10.05
CA ASN A 143 -6.11 21.06 10.59
C ASN A 143 -5.24 21.74 9.51
N ASN A 144 -5.50 21.48 8.21
CA ASN A 144 -4.68 21.95 7.09
C ASN A 144 -3.18 21.62 7.32
N ASP A 145 -2.91 20.45 7.89
CA ASP A 145 -1.61 20.06 8.45
C ASP A 145 -0.53 19.98 7.37
N VAL A 146 0.71 20.29 7.75
CA VAL A 146 1.86 20.26 6.84
C VAL A 146 2.14 18.88 6.25
N SER A 147 1.72 17.78 6.90
CA SER A 147 1.87 16.42 6.37
C SER A 147 1.03 16.11 5.13
N LEU A 148 0.08 16.96 4.78
CA LEU A 148 -0.68 16.85 3.52
C LEU A 148 0.18 17.13 2.29
N ILE A 149 1.34 17.76 2.46
CA ILE A 149 2.30 18.05 1.39
C ILE A 149 3.00 16.74 1.00
N THR A 150 2.94 16.37 -0.28
CA THR A 150 3.57 15.13 -0.75
C THR A 150 5.06 15.09 -0.44
N GLY A 151 5.51 13.99 0.17
CA GLY A 151 6.89 13.78 0.61
C GLY A 151 7.15 14.16 2.07
N VAL A 152 6.17 14.73 2.79
CA VAL A 152 6.29 15.06 4.22
C VAL A 152 5.80 13.88 5.08
N GLY A 153 6.72 12.98 5.41
CA GLY A 153 6.48 11.91 6.40
C GLY A 153 6.60 12.40 7.85
N SER A 154 6.29 11.54 8.84
CA SER A 154 6.20 11.93 10.26
C SER A 154 7.41 12.67 10.81
N ALA A 155 8.63 12.23 10.47
CA ALA A 155 9.85 12.87 10.95
C ALA A 155 10.05 14.27 10.37
N VAL A 156 9.74 14.46 9.09
CA VAL A 156 9.84 15.78 8.43
C VAL A 156 8.73 16.70 8.94
N ARG A 157 7.51 16.17 9.12
CA ARG A 157 6.38 16.89 9.73
C ARG A 157 6.76 17.44 11.11
N LEU A 158 7.34 16.60 11.99
CA LEU A 158 7.76 17.02 13.33
C LEU A 158 8.75 18.21 13.26
N ASN A 159 9.79 18.08 12.43
CA ASN A 159 10.79 19.13 12.26
C ASN A 159 10.18 20.44 11.71
N LEU A 160 9.24 20.35 10.77
CA LEU A 160 8.52 21.52 10.24
C LEU A 160 7.66 22.19 11.32
N VAL A 161 6.90 21.41 12.09
CA VAL A 161 6.06 21.91 13.17
C VAL A 161 6.89 22.61 14.25
N ASP A 162 8.04 22.03 14.62
CA ASP A 162 8.99 22.61 15.59
C ASP A 162 9.61 23.92 15.08
N ALA A 163 9.83 24.02 13.76
CA ALA A 163 10.27 25.24 13.09
C ALA A 163 9.14 26.26 12.84
N GLY A 164 7.89 25.96 13.23
CA GLY A 164 6.73 26.85 13.09
C GLY A 164 5.89 26.67 11.82
N TYR A 165 6.29 25.78 10.90
CA TYR A 165 5.56 25.46 9.67
C TYR A 165 4.53 24.36 9.90
N LYS A 166 3.42 24.71 10.55
CA LYS A 166 2.39 23.73 10.98
C LYS A 166 1.39 23.36 9.89
N THR A 167 1.26 24.17 8.85
CA THR A 167 0.18 24.06 7.85
C THR A 167 0.70 24.11 6.42
N ILE A 168 -0.13 23.64 5.46
CA ILE A 168 0.12 23.84 4.02
C ILE A 168 0.40 25.32 3.73
N LYS A 169 -0.44 26.22 4.26
CA LYS A 169 -0.35 27.67 4.03
C LYS A 169 0.97 28.27 4.52
N SER A 170 1.48 27.80 5.66
CA SER A 170 2.77 28.26 6.17
C SER A 170 3.93 27.85 5.26
N VAL A 171 3.87 26.67 4.65
CA VAL A 171 4.91 26.22 3.72
C VAL A 171 4.77 26.86 2.35
N ALA A 172 3.54 27.08 1.85
CA ALA A 172 3.29 27.73 0.56
C ALA A 172 3.86 29.16 0.48
N ARG A 173 3.98 29.83 1.64
CA ARG A 173 4.52 31.19 1.80
C ARG A 173 5.96 31.22 2.32
N ALA A 174 6.55 30.07 2.59
CA ALA A 174 7.89 29.97 3.15
C ALA A 174 8.95 30.38 2.12
N ASN A 175 10.08 30.92 2.61
CA ASN A 175 11.28 31.00 1.80
C ASN A 175 11.95 29.60 1.77
N GLU A 176 12.33 29.14 0.59
CA GLU A 176 13.02 27.86 0.42
C GLU A 176 14.28 27.78 1.29
N ALA A 177 15.02 28.88 1.44
CA ALA A 177 16.24 28.93 2.26
C ALA A 177 15.99 28.63 3.74
N ASP A 178 14.84 29.05 4.28
CA ASP A 178 14.45 28.76 5.66
C ASP A 178 14.16 27.27 5.83
N LEU A 179 13.48 26.66 4.85
CA LEU A 179 13.17 25.23 4.89
C LEU A 179 14.43 24.36 4.77
N VAL A 180 15.44 24.78 4.00
CA VAL A 180 16.73 24.06 3.89
C VAL A 180 17.49 24.01 5.22
N SER A 181 17.27 24.98 6.12
CA SER A 181 17.87 24.97 7.45
C SER A 181 17.27 23.90 8.39
N ILE A 182 16.12 23.33 8.02
CA ILE A 182 15.41 22.33 8.80
C ILE A 182 15.99 20.94 8.52
N SER A 183 16.21 20.18 9.59
CA SER A 183 16.76 18.83 9.50
C SER A 183 15.95 17.93 8.55
N ARG A 184 16.65 17.16 7.72
CA ARG A 184 16.11 16.24 6.69
C ARG A 184 15.48 16.92 5.46
N ILE A 185 15.60 18.25 5.32
CA ILE A 185 15.12 18.97 4.15
C ILE A 185 16.32 19.52 3.36
N GLY A 186 16.62 18.91 2.21
CA GLY A 186 17.61 19.41 1.27
C GLY A 186 17.02 20.46 0.29
N PRO A 187 17.87 21.19 -0.47
CA PRO A 187 17.42 22.23 -1.41
C PRO A 187 16.34 21.77 -2.40
N ALA A 188 16.52 20.61 -3.03
CA ALA A 188 15.54 20.07 -3.98
C ALA A 188 14.19 19.76 -3.31
N ASN A 189 14.22 19.23 -2.08
CA ASN A 189 13.00 18.92 -1.33
C ASN A 189 12.29 20.18 -0.84
N ALA A 190 13.03 21.21 -0.41
CA ALA A 190 12.46 22.50 -0.03
C ALA A 190 11.66 23.11 -1.19
N LYS A 191 12.26 23.20 -2.38
CA LYS A 191 11.59 23.68 -3.60
C LYS A 191 10.35 22.83 -3.95
N LYS A 192 10.50 21.50 -3.93
CA LYS A 192 9.37 20.57 -4.19
C LYS A 192 8.23 20.82 -3.21
N MET A 193 8.53 20.95 -1.92
CA MET A 193 7.54 21.15 -0.86
C MET A 193 6.80 22.48 -0.97
N VAL A 194 7.51 23.58 -1.26
CA VAL A 194 6.88 24.90 -1.45
C VAL A 194 5.92 24.86 -2.63
N LEU A 195 6.35 24.32 -3.78
CA LEU A 195 5.48 24.21 -4.96
C LEU A 195 4.28 23.28 -4.74
N SER A 196 4.46 22.15 -4.06
CA SER A 196 3.34 21.28 -3.66
C SER A 196 2.36 22.00 -2.75
N ALA A 197 2.86 22.76 -1.77
CA ALA A 197 2.02 23.51 -0.85
C ALA A 197 1.24 24.62 -1.58
N GLN A 198 1.88 25.31 -2.53
CA GLN A 198 1.23 26.31 -3.38
C GLN A 198 0.16 25.69 -4.28
N ALA A 199 0.45 24.53 -4.89
CA ALA A 199 -0.54 23.82 -5.71
C ALA A 199 -1.78 23.46 -4.87
N LEU A 200 -1.58 22.93 -3.66
CA LEU A 200 -2.65 22.63 -2.71
C LEU A 200 -3.43 23.88 -2.25
N ASP A 201 -2.75 24.99 -1.94
CA ASP A 201 -3.40 26.24 -1.48
C ASP A 201 -4.19 26.92 -2.62
N GLU A 202 -3.68 26.89 -3.84
CA GLU A 202 -4.32 27.47 -5.03
C GLU A 202 -5.30 26.52 -5.72
N ASN A 203 -5.34 25.25 -5.28
CA ASN A 203 -6.14 24.17 -5.85
C ASN A 203 -5.98 24.02 -7.38
N ARG A 204 -4.73 24.07 -7.86
CA ARG A 204 -4.41 23.89 -9.29
C ARG A 204 -3.02 23.31 -9.51
N PRO A 205 -2.77 22.58 -10.60
CA PRO A 205 -1.43 22.12 -10.93
C PRO A 205 -0.46 23.29 -11.19
N LEU A 206 0.78 23.16 -10.71
CA LEU A 206 1.87 24.13 -10.91
C LEU A 206 3.06 23.46 -11.59
N ARG A 207 3.70 24.13 -12.55
CA ARG A 207 4.90 23.60 -13.23
C ARG A 207 6.12 23.64 -12.30
N ARG A 208 6.89 22.55 -12.27
CA ARG A 208 8.12 22.37 -11.47
C ARG A 208 9.37 22.48 -12.32
N GLU A 209 9.54 21.55 -13.26
CA GLU A 209 10.75 21.39 -14.08
C GLU A 209 10.37 21.18 -15.55
N ASP A 210 11.32 21.48 -16.45
CA ASP A 210 11.24 21.13 -17.86
C ASP A 210 12.01 19.82 -18.08
N LEU A 211 11.30 18.74 -18.40
CA LEU A 211 11.88 17.39 -18.50
C LEU A 211 12.32 17.03 -19.93
N GLY A 212 12.19 17.96 -20.87
CA GLY A 212 12.55 17.76 -22.27
C GLY A 212 11.37 17.27 -23.09
N VAL A 213 11.62 16.30 -23.98
CA VAL A 213 10.60 15.81 -24.94
C VAL A 213 10.22 14.38 -24.59
N LEU A 214 8.95 14.16 -24.28
CA LEU A 214 8.40 12.83 -24.08
C LEU A 214 8.50 12.03 -25.38
N ARG A 215 8.92 10.76 -25.27
CA ARG A 215 8.99 9.85 -26.42
C ARG A 215 7.61 9.70 -27.04
N ARG A 216 7.54 9.67 -28.38
CA ARG A 216 6.31 9.49 -29.15
C ARG A 216 6.54 8.51 -30.29
N GLY A 217 5.46 7.92 -30.79
CA GLY A 217 5.47 7.03 -31.95
C GLY A 217 4.16 7.10 -32.73
N ALA A 218 4.07 6.34 -33.82
CA ALA A 218 2.86 6.28 -34.65
C ALA A 218 1.67 5.62 -33.93
N THR A 219 1.95 4.74 -32.97
CA THR A 219 0.93 4.12 -32.11
C THR A 219 1.24 4.42 -30.64
N GLU A 220 0.26 4.98 -29.93
CA GLU A 220 0.32 5.19 -28.48
C GLU A 220 -0.35 4.00 -27.80
N VAL A 221 0.34 3.37 -26.85
CA VAL A 221 -0.18 2.25 -26.05
C VAL A 221 -0.04 2.60 -24.58
N PHE A 222 -1.14 2.57 -23.83
CA PHE A 222 -1.20 2.79 -22.39
C PHE A 222 -1.58 1.46 -21.76
N PHE A 223 -0.72 0.88 -20.94
CA PHE A 223 -0.92 -0.46 -20.43
C PHE A 223 -0.68 -0.53 -18.93
N ASP A 224 -1.32 -1.52 -18.33
CA ASP A 224 -1.27 -1.80 -16.89
C ASP A 224 -1.41 -3.31 -16.65
N PHE A 225 -0.82 -3.79 -15.55
CA PHE A 225 -0.88 -5.20 -15.14
C PHE A 225 -1.75 -5.38 -13.90
N GLU A 226 -2.57 -6.43 -13.90
CA GLU A 226 -3.12 -6.98 -12.66
C GLU A 226 -2.39 -8.27 -12.31
N GLY A 227 -1.93 -8.38 -11.07
CA GLY A 227 -1.24 -9.56 -10.57
C GLY A 227 -1.12 -9.58 -9.06
N ALA A 228 -0.73 -10.73 -8.53
CA ALA A 228 -0.44 -10.90 -7.11
C ALA A 228 0.77 -10.03 -6.70
N GLN A 229 0.62 -9.16 -5.71
CA GLN A 229 1.73 -8.37 -5.18
C GLN A 229 2.55 -9.22 -4.17
N ASP A 230 3.79 -8.81 -3.89
CA ASP A 230 4.67 -9.48 -2.90
C ASP A 230 4.04 -9.63 -1.49
N HIS A 231 3.02 -8.82 -1.18
CA HIS A 231 2.29 -8.87 0.10
C HIS A 231 1.07 -9.79 0.09
N ASP A 232 0.57 -10.17 -1.10
CA ASP A 232 -0.59 -11.06 -1.28
C ASP A 232 -0.21 -12.55 -1.15
N LEU A 233 1.07 -12.82 -0.85
CA LEU A 233 1.64 -14.15 -0.65
C LEU A 233 1.12 -14.81 0.65
N VAL A 234 -0.10 -15.32 0.62
CA VAL A 234 -0.48 -16.53 1.35
C VAL A 234 0.21 -17.71 0.65
N ASP A 235 0.87 -18.60 1.40
CA ASP A 235 1.80 -19.60 0.86
C ASP A 235 1.29 -20.39 -0.37
N GLY A 236 2.15 -20.50 -1.38
CA GLY A 236 2.05 -21.48 -2.48
C GLY A 236 1.62 -20.95 -3.85
N GLN A 237 1.12 -19.72 -3.94
CA GLN A 237 0.80 -19.11 -5.23
C GLN A 237 2.04 -18.42 -5.83
N GLU A 238 2.35 -18.79 -7.07
CA GLU A 238 3.33 -18.08 -7.90
C GLU A 238 2.83 -16.64 -8.12
N LEU A 239 3.76 -15.68 -8.27
CA LEU A 239 3.46 -14.29 -8.63
C LEU A 239 2.74 -14.25 -9.99
N VAL A 240 1.43 -14.46 -10.03
CA VAL A 240 0.71 -14.53 -11.31
C VAL A 240 0.19 -13.15 -11.67
N ASN A 241 0.61 -12.66 -12.83
CA ASN A 241 0.01 -11.53 -13.53
C ASN A 241 -1.06 -12.08 -14.47
N TYR A 242 -2.31 -12.01 -14.02
CA TYR A 242 -3.43 -12.65 -14.71
C TYR A 242 -4.10 -11.73 -15.73
N LEU A 243 -3.77 -10.44 -15.78
CA LEU A 243 -4.28 -9.53 -16.80
C LEU A 243 -3.19 -8.55 -17.24
N ILE A 244 -3.00 -8.46 -18.55
CA ILE A 244 -2.30 -7.35 -19.23
C ILE A 244 -3.37 -6.62 -20.02
N GLY A 245 -3.72 -5.40 -19.64
CA GLY A 245 -4.61 -4.57 -20.44
C GLY A 245 -3.85 -3.50 -21.18
N ALA A 246 -4.33 -3.17 -22.38
CA ALA A 246 -3.76 -2.09 -23.17
C ALA A 246 -4.85 -1.25 -23.82
N VAL A 247 -4.82 0.05 -23.59
CA VAL A 247 -5.51 1.06 -24.41
C VAL A 247 -4.55 1.50 -25.50
N TYR A 248 -4.92 1.37 -26.76
CA TYR A 248 -4.08 1.80 -27.88
C TYR A 248 -4.84 2.70 -28.85
N ARG A 249 -4.11 3.63 -29.47
CA ARG A 249 -4.63 4.51 -30.51
C ARG A 249 -3.53 5.02 -31.44
N THR A 250 -3.92 5.42 -32.64
CA THR A 250 -3.13 6.37 -33.43
C THR A 250 -3.42 7.78 -32.88
N PRO A 251 -2.40 8.64 -32.69
CA PRO A 251 -2.61 9.99 -32.16
C PRO A 251 -3.73 10.75 -32.87
N GLY A 252 -4.70 11.24 -32.09
CA GLY A 252 -5.87 11.98 -32.61
C GLY A 252 -7.05 11.14 -33.08
N LEU A 253 -6.98 9.80 -33.00
CA LEU A 253 -8.10 8.90 -33.24
C LEU A 253 -8.65 8.32 -31.93
N ASP A 254 -9.83 7.68 -32.02
CA ASP A 254 -10.45 6.98 -30.89
C ASP A 254 -9.56 5.83 -30.39
N ALA A 255 -9.46 5.71 -29.07
CA ALA A 255 -8.70 4.66 -28.43
C ALA A 255 -9.53 3.38 -28.25
N LYS A 256 -8.86 2.24 -28.27
CA LYS A 256 -9.46 0.92 -28.07
C LYS A 256 -8.75 0.20 -26.96
N TYR A 257 -9.52 -0.50 -26.13
CA TYR A 257 -8.98 -1.38 -25.10
C TYR A 257 -8.88 -2.82 -25.61
N ILE A 258 -7.81 -3.51 -25.27
CA ILE A 258 -7.61 -4.94 -25.48
C ILE A 258 -7.12 -5.58 -24.17
N PRO A 259 -7.87 -6.56 -23.62
CA PRO A 259 -7.41 -7.36 -22.48
C PRO A 259 -6.73 -8.65 -22.94
N PHE A 260 -5.60 -8.97 -22.33
CA PHE A 260 -4.96 -10.29 -22.35
C PHE A 260 -5.14 -10.89 -20.96
N PHE A 261 -6.07 -11.84 -20.81
CA PHE A 261 -6.49 -12.38 -19.52
C PHE A 261 -6.18 -13.87 -19.41
N ALA A 262 -5.49 -14.28 -18.35
CA ALA A 262 -5.25 -15.67 -18.02
C ALA A 262 -6.48 -16.24 -17.29
N ASP A 263 -7.15 -17.22 -17.90
CA ASP A 263 -8.31 -17.90 -17.33
C ASP A 263 -7.93 -18.95 -16.28
N THR A 264 -6.65 -19.32 -16.24
CA THR A 264 -6.04 -20.13 -15.17
C THR A 264 -4.68 -19.59 -14.75
N PHE A 265 -4.20 -19.96 -13.56
CA PHE A 265 -2.84 -19.57 -13.12
C PHE A 265 -1.73 -20.03 -14.07
N GLY A 266 -1.93 -21.15 -14.78
CA GLY A 266 -0.94 -21.71 -15.70
C GLY A 266 -0.82 -20.98 -17.04
N GLU A 267 -1.77 -20.10 -17.36
CA GLU A 267 -1.85 -19.39 -18.65
C GLU A 267 -1.05 -18.08 -18.68
N GLU A 268 -0.39 -17.68 -17.59
CA GLU A 268 0.41 -16.43 -17.53
C GLU A 268 1.41 -16.31 -18.70
N GLY A 269 2.09 -17.41 -19.05
CA GLY A 269 3.09 -17.43 -20.11
C GLY A 269 2.49 -17.28 -21.51
N GLU A 270 1.37 -17.96 -21.78
CA GLU A 270 0.63 -17.85 -23.04
C GLU A 270 0.06 -16.45 -23.20
N ASN A 271 -0.53 -15.91 -22.12
CA ASN A 271 -1.09 -14.57 -22.06
C ASN A 271 -0.03 -13.48 -22.36
N LEU A 272 1.17 -13.65 -21.80
CA LEU A 272 2.29 -12.76 -22.10
C LEU A 272 2.76 -12.87 -23.56
N ALA A 273 2.83 -14.09 -24.10
CA ALA A 273 3.22 -14.31 -25.49
C ALA A 273 2.25 -13.64 -26.47
N GLU A 274 0.93 -13.75 -26.23
CA GLU A 274 -0.11 -13.08 -27.02
C GLU A 274 0.02 -11.56 -26.98
N PHE A 275 0.24 -10.98 -25.79
CA PHE A 275 0.48 -9.54 -25.64
C PHE A 275 1.71 -9.10 -26.44
N LEU A 276 2.82 -9.82 -26.34
CA LEU A 276 4.05 -9.50 -27.05
C LEU A 276 3.91 -9.62 -28.56
N GLU A 277 3.20 -10.64 -29.06
CA GLU A 277 2.92 -10.80 -30.49
C GLU A 277 2.08 -9.63 -31.00
N TRP A 278 0.99 -9.29 -30.30
CA TRP A 278 0.16 -8.13 -30.62
C TRP A 278 0.97 -6.83 -30.61
N ALA A 279 1.75 -6.58 -29.56
CA ALA A 279 2.60 -5.40 -29.41
C ALA A 279 3.60 -5.27 -30.57
N ASN A 280 4.16 -6.39 -31.03
CA ASN A 280 5.06 -6.44 -32.18
C ASN A 280 4.37 -6.28 -33.54
N SER A 281 3.04 -6.43 -33.61
CA SER A 281 2.28 -6.15 -34.84
C SER A 281 2.05 -4.65 -35.09
N LEU A 282 2.22 -3.81 -34.06
CA LEU A 282 1.93 -2.37 -34.13
C LEU A 282 3.03 -1.59 -34.88
N GLU A 283 2.62 -0.55 -35.61
CA GLU A 283 3.53 0.38 -36.28
C GLU A 283 4.09 1.41 -35.29
N ASP A 284 5.42 1.44 -35.17
CA ASP A 284 6.19 2.36 -34.29
C ASP A 284 5.55 2.64 -32.92
N PRO A 285 5.26 1.60 -32.10
CA PRO A 285 4.52 1.77 -30.85
C PRO A 285 5.37 2.41 -29.75
N VAL A 286 4.77 3.21 -28.88
CA VAL A 286 5.35 3.61 -27.58
C VAL A 286 4.42 3.15 -26.47
N PHE A 287 4.99 2.50 -25.47
CA PHE A 287 4.26 1.85 -24.39
C PHE A 287 4.39 2.67 -23.11
N TYR A 288 3.38 3.48 -22.83
CA TYR A 288 3.29 4.30 -21.63
C TYR A 288 2.74 3.49 -20.47
N HIS A 289 3.38 3.63 -19.32
CA HIS A 289 2.96 3.02 -18.07
C HIS A 289 3.18 3.97 -16.89
N TRP A 290 2.64 3.59 -15.75
CA TRP A 290 2.74 4.39 -14.54
C TRP A 290 3.72 3.77 -13.54
N HIS A 291 4.91 4.35 -13.42
CA HIS A 291 5.96 3.98 -12.45
C HIS A 291 6.82 2.78 -12.89
N HIS A 292 7.90 2.47 -12.16
CA HIS A 292 8.87 1.45 -12.60
C HIS A 292 8.38 -0.01 -12.49
N TYR A 293 7.21 -0.23 -11.88
CA TYR A 293 6.72 -1.56 -11.52
C TYR A 293 6.51 -2.41 -12.77
N GLU A 294 5.86 -1.89 -13.81
CA GLU A 294 5.49 -2.65 -15.01
C GLU A 294 6.73 -3.13 -15.75
N ARG A 295 7.76 -2.27 -15.90
CA ARG A 295 9.03 -2.67 -16.51
C ARG A 295 9.69 -3.83 -15.75
N THR A 296 9.74 -3.74 -14.43
CA THR A 296 10.32 -4.80 -13.60
C THR A 296 9.53 -6.10 -13.70
N HIS A 297 8.20 -6.04 -13.71
CA HIS A 297 7.35 -7.22 -13.78
C HIS A 297 7.41 -7.88 -15.16
N LEU A 298 7.35 -7.10 -16.23
CA LEU A 298 7.51 -7.60 -17.59
C LEU A 298 8.83 -8.36 -17.78
N MET A 299 9.95 -7.80 -17.31
CA MET A 299 11.26 -8.48 -17.37
C MET A 299 11.25 -9.82 -16.59
N LYS A 300 10.67 -9.83 -15.38
CA LYS A 300 10.57 -11.05 -14.56
C LYS A 300 9.69 -12.12 -15.22
N MET A 301 8.59 -11.73 -15.85
CA MET A 301 7.71 -12.68 -16.53
C MET A 301 8.37 -13.27 -17.78
N VAL A 302 9.07 -12.45 -18.57
CA VAL A 302 9.85 -12.91 -19.74
C VAL A 302 10.90 -13.95 -19.32
N GLU A 303 11.66 -13.67 -18.24
CA GLU A 303 12.65 -14.59 -17.70
C GLU A 303 12.01 -15.89 -17.18
N ARG A 304 10.91 -15.79 -16.43
CA ARG A 304 10.22 -16.94 -15.84
C ARG A 304 9.67 -17.90 -16.90
N HIS A 305 9.06 -17.36 -17.95
CA HIS A 305 8.40 -18.15 -19.00
C HIS A 305 9.30 -18.48 -20.18
N GLY A 306 10.58 -18.07 -20.15
CA GLY A 306 11.57 -18.40 -21.17
C GLY A 306 11.21 -17.89 -22.57
N LEU A 307 10.53 -16.74 -22.66
CA LEU A 307 10.14 -16.15 -23.93
C LEU A 307 11.35 -15.57 -24.67
N ASP A 308 11.28 -15.52 -26.00
CA ASP A 308 12.36 -14.98 -26.83
C ASP A 308 12.63 -13.52 -26.47
N GLN A 309 13.85 -13.28 -25.99
CA GLN A 309 14.29 -11.97 -25.55
C GLN A 309 14.15 -10.92 -26.68
N HIS A 310 14.39 -11.30 -27.93
CA HIS A 310 14.28 -10.38 -29.07
C HIS A 310 12.85 -9.84 -29.26
N ILE A 311 11.83 -10.66 -29.00
CA ILE A 311 10.43 -10.26 -29.08
C ILE A 311 10.10 -9.28 -27.95
N SER A 312 10.60 -9.54 -26.75
CA SER A 312 10.37 -8.68 -25.57
C SER A 312 11.14 -7.36 -25.61
N ASP A 313 12.34 -7.34 -26.19
CA ASP A 313 13.22 -6.17 -26.26
C ASP A 313 12.56 -5.02 -27.02
N ARG A 314 11.82 -5.31 -28.10
CA ARG A 314 11.10 -4.28 -28.86
C ARG A 314 10.04 -3.54 -28.02
N VAL A 315 9.44 -4.23 -27.04
CA VAL A 315 8.51 -3.60 -26.08
C VAL A 315 9.31 -2.91 -24.97
N LEU A 316 10.25 -3.61 -24.34
CA LEU A 316 11.06 -3.10 -23.21
C LEU A 316 11.85 -1.84 -23.55
N ASP A 317 12.40 -1.76 -24.76
CA ASP A 317 13.17 -0.61 -25.25
C ASP A 317 12.30 0.62 -25.53
N ARG A 318 10.98 0.41 -25.66
CA ARG A 318 9.99 1.44 -26.01
C ARG A 318 8.97 1.69 -24.91
N LEU A 319 9.23 1.18 -23.70
CA LEU A 319 8.55 1.58 -22.48
C LEU A 319 8.90 3.04 -22.14
N GLU A 320 7.89 3.80 -21.75
CA GLU A 320 8.03 5.19 -21.30
C GLU A 320 7.24 5.39 -20.00
N ASP A 321 7.95 5.61 -18.89
CA ASP A 321 7.34 5.84 -17.58
C ASP A 321 6.80 7.27 -17.49
N LEU A 322 5.47 7.44 -17.38
CA LEU A 322 4.82 8.75 -17.30
C LEU A 322 4.91 9.40 -15.91
N SER A 323 5.26 8.64 -14.88
CA SER A 323 5.29 9.13 -13.50
C SER A 323 6.31 10.27 -13.32
N PRO A 324 7.56 10.20 -13.81
CA PRO A 324 8.49 11.31 -13.79
C PRO A 324 7.99 12.55 -14.54
N TRP A 325 7.44 12.38 -15.75
CA TRP A 325 6.90 13.48 -16.57
C TRP A 325 5.81 14.26 -15.84
N THR A 326 5.00 13.54 -15.10
CA THR A 326 3.90 14.08 -14.32
C THR A 326 4.40 14.69 -13.00
N THR A 327 5.04 13.89 -12.16
CA THR A 327 5.38 14.25 -10.78
C THR A 327 6.62 15.11 -10.66
N LYS A 328 7.60 15.04 -11.56
CA LYS A 328 8.73 15.99 -11.57
C LYS A 328 8.41 17.22 -12.42
N GLY A 329 7.56 17.08 -13.44
CA GLY A 329 7.12 18.18 -14.29
C GLY A 329 6.15 19.12 -13.59
N PHE A 330 5.30 18.60 -12.69
CA PHE A 330 4.24 19.36 -12.03
C PHE A 330 4.05 19.00 -10.56
N ALA A 331 3.57 19.98 -9.80
CA ALA A 331 2.98 19.81 -8.47
C ALA A 331 1.45 19.80 -8.63
N PHE A 332 0.78 18.76 -8.17
CA PHE A 332 -0.68 18.66 -8.21
C PHE A 332 -1.28 19.03 -6.85
N PRO A 333 -2.53 19.56 -6.81
CA PRO A 333 -3.28 19.79 -5.58
C PRO A 333 -3.82 18.46 -4.99
N THR A 334 -2.93 17.49 -4.79
CA THR A 334 -3.24 16.18 -4.25
C THR A 334 -2.30 15.84 -3.10
N TYR A 335 -2.78 15.06 -2.12
CA TYR A 335 -1.96 14.67 -0.98
C TYR A 335 -0.94 13.55 -1.33
N GLY A 336 -1.11 12.90 -2.48
CA GLY A 336 -0.21 11.87 -2.98
C GLY A 336 0.03 11.98 -4.49
N GLU A 337 1.07 11.27 -4.95
CA GLU A 337 1.55 11.24 -6.34
C GLU A 337 1.16 9.90 -7.05
N SER A 338 0.09 9.23 -6.62
CA SER A 338 -0.41 8.01 -7.28
C SER A 338 -1.23 8.31 -8.54
N LEU A 339 -1.31 7.34 -9.47
CA LEU A 339 -2.15 7.41 -10.69
C LEU A 339 -3.56 7.89 -10.35
N LYS A 340 -4.23 7.21 -9.40
CA LYS A 340 -5.58 7.55 -8.96
C LYS A 340 -5.72 8.94 -8.38
N SER A 341 -4.72 9.41 -7.61
CA SER A 341 -4.78 10.75 -7.02
C SER A 341 -4.72 11.81 -8.11
N ILE A 342 -3.77 11.68 -9.03
CA ILE A 342 -3.52 12.67 -10.07
C ILE A 342 -4.61 12.65 -11.15
N ALA A 343 -5.03 11.48 -11.64
CA ALA A 343 -6.06 11.40 -12.65
C ALA A 343 -7.40 11.97 -12.14
N ARG A 344 -7.79 11.71 -10.88
CA ARG A 344 -8.98 12.33 -10.25
C ARG A 344 -8.86 13.84 -10.15
N CYS A 345 -7.69 14.35 -9.77
CA CYS A 345 -7.42 15.79 -9.78
C CYS A 345 -7.61 16.40 -11.18
N LEU A 346 -7.31 15.63 -12.22
CA LEU A 346 -7.48 16.03 -13.62
C LEU A 346 -8.87 15.73 -14.19
N GLY A 347 -9.83 15.33 -13.34
CA GLY A 347 -11.23 15.11 -13.73
C GLY A 347 -11.54 13.71 -14.26
N PHE A 348 -10.60 12.76 -14.20
CA PHE A 348 -10.88 11.37 -14.54
C PHE A 348 -11.66 10.67 -13.41
N SER A 349 -12.63 9.84 -13.77
CA SER A 349 -13.43 9.07 -12.83
C SER A 349 -13.45 7.61 -13.25
N TRP A 350 -13.17 6.73 -12.29
CA TRP A 350 -13.31 5.28 -12.47
C TRP A 350 -14.78 4.90 -12.50
N ARG A 351 -15.14 3.94 -13.35
CA ARG A 351 -16.49 3.37 -13.45
C ARG A 351 -16.85 2.60 -12.18
N GLN A 352 -15.86 2.00 -11.53
CA GLN A 352 -16.03 1.23 -10.30
C GLN A 352 -15.41 1.96 -9.10
N THR A 353 -16.12 1.96 -7.98
CA THR A 353 -15.66 2.58 -6.72
C THR A 353 -15.37 1.56 -5.62
N ASP A 354 -15.81 0.31 -5.81
CA ASP A 354 -15.69 -0.81 -4.88
C ASP A 354 -14.45 -1.70 -5.14
N VAL A 355 -13.80 -1.54 -6.29
CA VAL A 355 -12.62 -2.34 -6.67
C VAL A 355 -11.33 -1.54 -6.48
N SER A 356 -10.37 -2.17 -5.80
CA SER A 356 -8.99 -1.68 -5.60
C SER A 356 -8.03 -2.79 -6.03
N GLY A 357 -6.72 -2.52 -6.17
CA GLY A 357 -5.76 -3.56 -6.55
C GLY A 357 -5.69 -4.75 -5.57
N VAL A 358 -5.99 -4.55 -4.28
CA VAL A 358 -6.13 -5.67 -3.32
C VAL A 358 -7.42 -6.45 -3.58
N GLY A 359 -8.48 -5.77 -4.04
CA GLY A 359 -9.74 -6.39 -4.41
C GLY A 359 -9.73 -7.09 -5.77
N SER A 360 -8.84 -6.74 -6.70
CA SER A 360 -8.75 -7.41 -8.01
C SER A 360 -8.22 -8.84 -7.85
N MET A 361 -7.24 -9.08 -6.96
CA MET A 361 -6.76 -10.43 -6.66
C MET A 361 -7.83 -11.30 -5.99
N ASP A 362 -8.59 -10.77 -5.02
CA ASP A 362 -9.72 -11.50 -4.41
C ASP A 362 -10.80 -11.88 -5.45
N LEU A 363 -11.08 -10.98 -6.39
CA LEU A 363 -11.99 -11.27 -7.51
C LEU A 363 -11.43 -12.34 -8.43
N TYR A 364 -10.12 -12.34 -8.68
CA TYR A 364 -9.47 -13.35 -9.51
C TYR A 364 -9.47 -14.72 -8.83
N LEU A 365 -9.15 -14.79 -7.54
CA LEU A 365 -9.26 -16.02 -6.75
C LEU A 365 -10.67 -16.59 -6.79
N LYS A 366 -11.68 -15.73 -6.60
CA LYS A 366 -13.09 -16.13 -6.71
C LYS A 366 -13.44 -16.66 -8.11
N TYR A 367 -12.91 -16.04 -9.16
CA TYR A 367 -13.07 -16.50 -10.54
C TYR A 367 -12.46 -17.89 -10.74
N ILE A 368 -11.23 -18.12 -10.27
CA ILE A 368 -10.56 -19.42 -10.35
C ILE A 368 -11.28 -20.50 -9.53
N GLU A 369 -11.70 -20.18 -8.30
CA GLU A 369 -12.45 -21.10 -7.43
C GLU A 369 -13.81 -21.51 -8.03
N SER A 370 -14.38 -20.68 -8.91
CA SER A 370 -15.58 -21.01 -9.68
C SER A 370 -15.33 -21.96 -10.86
N GLY A 371 -14.08 -22.38 -11.09
CA GLY A 371 -13.67 -23.11 -12.28
C GLY A 371 -13.69 -22.25 -13.54
N SER A 372 -13.34 -20.97 -13.41
CA SER A 372 -13.29 -19.99 -14.50
C SER A 372 -14.66 -19.73 -15.16
N THR A 373 -15.72 -19.63 -14.33
CA THR A 373 -17.10 -19.40 -14.81
C THR A 373 -17.79 -18.17 -14.21
N ASP A 374 -17.21 -17.53 -13.19
CA ASP A 374 -17.75 -16.28 -12.61
C ASP A 374 -17.41 -15.06 -13.49
N ASP A 375 -18.12 -14.93 -14.61
CA ASP A 375 -17.99 -13.80 -15.54
C ASP A 375 -18.16 -12.43 -14.87
N THR A 376 -18.91 -12.36 -13.77
CA THR A 376 -19.09 -11.08 -13.06
C THR A 376 -17.77 -10.62 -12.44
N SER A 377 -17.02 -11.53 -11.81
CA SER A 377 -15.72 -11.20 -11.23
C SER A 377 -14.70 -10.88 -12.33
N LYS A 378 -14.66 -11.67 -13.42
CA LYS A 378 -13.80 -11.40 -14.58
C LYS A 378 -14.06 -10.03 -15.20
N GLN A 379 -15.32 -9.69 -15.47
CA GLN A 379 -15.67 -8.38 -16.04
C GLN A 379 -15.35 -7.22 -15.08
N LYS A 380 -15.48 -7.41 -13.77
CA LYS A 380 -15.08 -6.39 -12.80
C LYS A 380 -13.59 -6.06 -12.90
N ILE A 381 -12.75 -7.10 -12.93
CA ILE A 381 -11.29 -6.97 -13.07
C ILE A 381 -10.94 -6.25 -14.39
N ILE A 382 -11.52 -6.69 -15.50
CA ILE A 382 -11.26 -6.12 -16.83
C ILE A 382 -11.62 -4.62 -16.87
N ILE A 383 -12.80 -4.24 -16.36
CA ILE A 383 -13.22 -2.84 -16.31
C ILE A 383 -12.29 -1.99 -15.43
N TYR A 384 -11.84 -2.55 -14.30
CA TYR A 384 -10.94 -1.85 -13.38
C TYR A 384 -9.59 -1.54 -14.07
N ASN A 385 -8.99 -2.54 -14.71
CA ASN A 385 -7.73 -2.38 -15.43
C ASN A 385 -7.87 -1.51 -16.69
N GLU A 386 -8.99 -1.62 -17.41
CA GLU A 386 -9.31 -0.71 -18.51
C GLU A 386 -9.37 0.75 -18.03
N ASP A 387 -9.96 1.03 -16.86
CA ASP A 387 -9.96 2.38 -16.27
C ASP A 387 -8.55 2.86 -15.92
N ASP A 388 -7.67 1.99 -15.39
CA ASP A 388 -6.28 2.36 -15.07
C ASP A 388 -5.46 2.67 -16.35
N CYS A 389 -5.69 1.94 -17.45
CA CYS A 389 -5.12 2.24 -18.76
C CYS A 389 -5.63 3.59 -19.31
N PHE A 390 -6.95 3.84 -19.25
CA PHE A 390 -7.53 5.12 -19.68
C PHE A 390 -7.12 6.30 -18.78
N ALA A 391 -6.95 6.08 -17.47
CA ALA A 391 -6.43 7.10 -16.56
C ALA A 391 -5.00 7.50 -16.95
N THR A 392 -4.17 6.52 -17.31
CA THR A 392 -2.80 6.74 -17.79
C THR A 392 -2.80 7.56 -19.09
N MET A 393 -3.68 7.22 -20.05
CA MET A 393 -3.90 8.02 -21.27
C MET A 393 -4.38 9.44 -20.97
N HIS A 394 -5.30 9.61 -20.02
CA HIS A 394 -5.83 10.91 -19.62
C HIS A 394 -4.75 11.83 -19.04
N ILE A 395 -3.86 11.26 -18.21
CA ILE A 395 -2.70 12.02 -17.70
C ILE A 395 -1.74 12.38 -18.83
N TYR A 396 -1.43 11.45 -19.73
CA TYR A 396 -0.60 11.73 -20.90
C TYR A 396 -1.16 12.89 -21.73
N ASP A 397 -2.46 12.84 -22.07
CA ASP A 397 -3.14 13.90 -22.83
C ASP A 397 -3.07 15.25 -22.12
N TRP A 398 -3.24 15.24 -20.79
CA TRP A 398 -3.06 16.45 -19.99
C TRP A 398 -1.63 16.98 -20.06
N VAL A 399 -0.61 16.15 -19.86
CA VAL A 399 0.81 16.55 -19.93
C VAL A 399 1.12 17.14 -21.32
N MET A 400 0.70 16.47 -22.39
CA MET A 400 0.88 16.93 -23.77
C MET A 400 0.16 18.27 -24.03
N SER A 401 -1.00 18.51 -23.41
CA SER A 401 -1.70 19.80 -23.52
C SER A 401 -0.93 20.95 -22.86
N GLN A 402 -0.17 20.67 -21.80
CA GLN A 402 0.65 21.67 -21.11
C GLN A 402 1.91 22.02 -21.91
N GLU A 403 2.53 21.04 -22.58
CA GLU A 403 3.70 21.26 -23.43
C GLU A 403 3.38 22.10 -24.67
N ASN A 404 2.18 21.95 -25.23
CA ASN A 404 1.75 22.66 -26.44
C ASN A 404 1.16 24.06 -26.18
N GLY A 405 1.13 24.53 -24.93
CA GLY A 405 0.69 25.90 -24.59
C GLY A 405 -0.79 26.21 -24.87
N VAL A 406 -1.64 25.20 -25.09
CA VAL A 406 -3.06 25.41 -25.35
C VAL A 406 -3.84 25.33 -24.04
N ILE A 407 -4.15 26.50 -23.49
CA ILE A 407 -5.25 26.69 -22.54
C ILE A 407 -6.52 26.19 -23.24
N ARG A 408 -6.99 24.97 -22.93
CA ARG A 408 -8.39 24.60 -23.18
C ARG A 408 -9.19 25.08 -21.96
N PRO A 409 -10.19 25.96 -22.13
CA PRO A 409 -11.08 26.31 -21.04
C PRO A 409 -11.81 25.05 -20.58
N SER A 410 -11.94 24.92 -19.25
CA SER A 410 -12.80 23.95 -18.59
C SER A 410 -14.18 23.91 -19.25
N THR A 411 -14.50 22.84 -19.98
CA THR A 411 -15.88 22.54 -20.32
C THR A 411 -16.54 21.98 -19.07
N ASN A 412 -17.21 22.86 -18.33
CA ASN A 412 -18.31 22.47 -17.47
C ASN A 412 -19.32 21.71 -18.35
N LEU A 413 -19.40 20.39 -18.18
CA LEU A 413 -20.59 19.63 -18.53
C LEU A 413 -21.42 19.56 -17.25
N GLY A 414 -22.60 20.18 -17.32
CA GLY A 414 -23.59 20.21 -16.24
C GLY A 414 -24.36 18.92 -16.09
#